data_AF-A0AAD4EXA4-F1
#
_entry.id   AF-A0AAD4EXA4-F1
#
_cell.length_a   1.000
_cell.length_b   1.000
_cell.length_c   1.000
_cell.angle_alpha   90.00
_cell.angle_beta   90.00
_cell.angle_gamma   90.00
#
_symmetry.space_group_name_H-M   'P 1'
#
loop_
_entity.id
_entity.type
_entity.pdbx_description
1 polymer ?
#
loop_
_entity_poly.entity_id
_entity_poly.type
_entity_poly.pdbx_seq_one_letter_code
_entity_poly.pdbx_strand_id
1 'polypeptide(L)' 'MAGCGADLLINVVLTIWLWFPGVIHAFYLLFVYYDRRDKYKLGAPPMTRAPFVYSDKIQSGGMTYYGRM' A
#
# COMPACT_ATOMS: atom_id res chain seq x y z
N MET A 1 1.65 38.44 19.34
CA MET A 1 0.55 37.50 19.09
C MET A 1 0.90 36.80 17.78
N ALA A 2 1.25 35.51 17.82
CA ALA A 2 1.53 34.74 16.62
C ALA A 2 0.26 34.71 15.76
N GLY A 3 0.38 34.92 14.46
CA GLY A 3 -0.75 35.02 13.55
C GLY A 3 -1.55 33.71 13.54
N CYS A 4 -2.67 33.68 14.25
CA CYS A 4 -3.61 32.54 14.39
C CYS A 4 -4.20 31.98 13.07
N GLY A 5 -3.72 32.38 11.90
CA GLY A 5 -4.21 31.91 10.61
C GLY A 5 -3.23 31.03 9.86
N ALA A 6 -1.95 31.42 9.78
CA ALA A 6 -0.99 30.77 8.89
C ALA A 6 -0.61 29.36 9.37
N ASP A 7 -0.33 29.19 10.67
CA ASP A 7 0.04 27.91 11.26
C ASP A 7 -1.12 26.90 11.21
N LEU A 8 -2.37 27.36 11.38
CA LEU A 8 -3.57 26.52 11.29
C LEU A 8 -3.78 26.02 9.84
N LEU A 9 -3.65 26.92 8.86
CA LEU A 9 -3.88 26.62 7.45
C LEU A 9 -2.81 25.64 6.93
N ILE A 10 -1.56 25.85 7.32
CA ILE A 10 -0.46 24.92 7.03
C ILE A 10 -0.73 23.55 7.63
N ASN A 11 -1.16 23.47 8.90
CA ASN A 11 -1.42 22.19 9.56
C ASN A 11 -2.62 21.44 8.93
N VAL A 12 -3.68 22.15 8.53
CA VAL A 12 -4.83 21.57 7.82
C VAL A 12 -4.43 21.07 6.43
N VAL A 13 -3.67 21.86 5.67
CA VAL A 13 -3.15 21.43 4.36
C VAL A 13 -2.26 20.22 4.53
N LEU A 14 -1.35 20.22 5.49
CA LEU A 14 -0.46 19.08 5.76
C LEU A 14 -1.25 17.82 6.11
N THR A 15 -2.32 17.96 6.90
CA THR A 15 -3.19 16.83 7.29
C THR A 15 -3.90 16.24 6.08
N ILE A 16 -4.48 17.08 5.22
CA ILE A 16 -5.17 16.64 4.01
C ILE A 16 -4.18 16.03 3.00
N TRP A 17 -3.02 16.66 2.87
CA TRP A 17 -1.96 16.23 1.95
C TRP A 17 -1.29 14.94 2.38
N LEU A 18 -1.28 14.61 3.67
CA LEU A 18 -0.80 13.33 4.19
C LEU A 18 -1.90 12.25 4.18
N TRP A 19 -3.15 12.64 4.41
CA TRP A 19 -4.30 11.74 4.39
C TRP A 19 -4.53 11.13 3.01
N PHE A 20 -4.49 11.96 1.96
CA PHE A 20 -4.77 11.54 0.59
C PHE A 20 -3.81 10.45 0.07
N PRO A 21 -2.47 10.59 0.16
CA PRO A 21 -1.54 9.54 -0.26
C PRO A 21 -1.62 8.32 0.67
N GLY A 22 -1.93 8.48 1.95
CA GLY A 22 -2.12 7.36 2.89
C GLY A 22 -3.29 6.46 2.50
N VAL A 23 -4.44 7.05 2.18
CA VAL A 23 -5.64 6.30 1.74
C VAL A 23 -5.41 5.64 0.39
N ILE A 24 -4.82 6.36 -0.58
CA ILE A 24 -4.48 5.78 -1.89
C ILE A 24 -3.47 4.64 -1.74
N HIS A 25 -2.48 4.77 -0.86
CA HIS A 25 -1.49 3.73 -0.61
C HIS A 25 -2.13 2.47 0.00
N ALA A 26 -3.04 2.63 0.96
CA ALA A 26 -3.79 1.51 1.53
C ALA A 26 -4.68 0.80 0.49
N PHE A 27 -5.37 1.57 -0.35
CA PHE A 27 -6.16 1.02 -1.46
C PHE A 27 -5.31 0.28 -2.49
N TYR A 28 -4.13 0.83 -2.84
CA TYR A 28 -3.19 0.19 -3.75
C TYR A 28 -2.70 -1.15 -3.22
N LEU A 29 -2.31 -1.21 -1.94
CA LEU A 29 -1.90 -2.46 -1.28
C LEU A 29 -3.01 -3.50 -1.28
N LEU A 30 -4.25 -3.10 -0.98
CA LEU A 30 -5.41 -4.00 -0.98
C LEU A 30 -5.70 -4.54 -2.39
N PHE A 31 -5.66 -3.68 -3.40
CA PHE A 31 -5.88 -4.06 -4.78
C PHE A 31 -4.82 -5.05 -5.28
N VAL A 32 -3.54 -4.77 -5.01
CA VAL A 32 -2.43 -5.67 -5.34
C VAL A 32 -2.57 -7.01 -4.61
N TYR A 33 -2.94 -7.00 -3.33
CA TYR A 33 -3.15 -8.22 -2.57
C TYR A 33 -4.26 -9.09 -3.18
N TYR A 34 -5.40 -8.49 -3.56
CA TYR A 34 -6.51 -9.21 -4.17
C TYR A 34 -6.18 -9.75 -5.57
N ASP A 35 -5.56 -8.94 -6.44
CA ASP A 35 -5.13 -9.37 -7.78
C ASP A 35 -4.18 -10.57 -7.70
N ARG A 36 -3.22 -10.52 -6.77
CA ARG A 36 -2.29 -11.64 -6.57
C ARG A 36 -3.00 -12.87 -6.02
N ARG A 37 -3.84 -12.71 -4.99
CA ARG A 37 -4.63 -13.81 -4.43
C ARG A 37 -5.47 -14.51 -5.50
N ASP A 38 -6.05 -13.77 -6.44
CA ASP A 38 -6.83 -14.32 -7.53
C ASP A 38 -5.94 -15.10 -8.52
N LYS A 39 -4.84 -14.50 -8.99
CA LYS A 39 -3.85 -15.16 -9.87
C LYS A 39 -3.26 -16.44 -9.29
N TYR A 40 -3.01 -16.47 -7.97
CA TYR A 40 -2.57 -17.68 -7.28
C TYR A 40 -3.67 -18.76 -7.23
N LYS A 41 -4.95 -18.40 -7.05
CA LYS A 41 -6.07 -19.35 -7.16
C LYS A 41 -6.20 -19.93 -8.58
N LEU A 42 -5.88 -19.13 -9.59
CA LEU A 42 -5.84 -19.54 -10.99
C LEU A 42 -4.56 -20.32 -11.37
N GLY A 43 -3.62 -20.52 -10.43
CA GLY A 43 -2.39 -21.29 -10.65
C GLY A 43 -1.31 -20.58 -11.49
N ALA A 44 -1.47 -19.28 -11.77
CA ALA A 44 -0.52 -18.48 -12.55
C ALA A 44 0.18 -17.46 -11.62
N PRO A 45 1.28 -17.84 -10.94
CA PRO A 45 1.99 -16.91 -10.08
C PRO A 45 2.53 -15.72 -10.90
N PRO A 46 2.36 -14.47 -10.43
CA PRO A 46 2.82 -13.30 -11.17
C PRO A 46 4.35 -13.30 -11.27
N MET A 47 4.87 -13.19 -12.51
CA MET A 47 6.32 -13.17 -12.80
C MET A 47 7.01 -11.88 -12.34
N THR A 48 6.25 -10.79 -12.10
CA THR A 48 6.79 -9.48 -11.74
C THR A 48 6.44 -9.08 -10.31
N ARG A 49 7.38 -8.43 -9.62
CA ARG A 49 7.14 -7.84 -8.29
C ARG A 49 6.30 -6.57 -8.44
N ALA A 50 5.32 -6.41 -7.55
CA ALA A 50 4.47 -5.23 -7.56
C ALA A 50 5.33 -4.05 -7.11
N PRO A 51 5.41 -2.97 -7.89
CA PRO A 51 6.15 -1.79 -7.48
C PRO A 51 5.56 -1.27 -6.17
N PHE A 52 6.42 -0.73 -5.30
CA PHE A 52 6.03 -0.18 -4.00
C PHE A 52 5.51 -1.18 -2.93
N VAL A 53 5.56 -2.49 -3.17
CA VAL A 53 5.23 -3.53 -2.17
C VAL A 53 6.50 -4.30 -1.79
N TYR A 54 7.02 -4.02 -0.59
CA TYR A 54 8.27 -4.62 -0.09
C TYR A 54 8.08 -5.92 0.71
N SER A 55 6.84 -6.30 1.05
CA SER A 55 6.57 -7.49 1.86
C SER A 55 6.33 -8.73 0.99
N ASP A 56 7.14 -9.77 1.20
CA ASP A 56 7.01 -11.07 0.52
C ASP A 56 5.63 -11.71 0.70
N LYS A 57 4.98 -11.49 1.85
CA LYS A 57 3.62 -12.01 2.14
C LYS A 57 2.57 -11.41 1.20
N ILE A 58 2.70 -10.12 0.88
CA ILE A 58 1.75 -9.40 0.01
C ILE A 58 2.07 -9.73 -1.45
N GLN A 59 3.36 -9.88 -1.79
CA GLN A 59 3.80 -10.31 -3.10
C GLN A 59 3.41 -11.76 -3.43
N SER A 60 3.30 -12.65 -2.45
CA SER A 60 2.84 -14.02 -2.68
C SER A 60 1.33 -14.22 -2.50
N GLY A 61 0.56 -13.13 -2.31
CA GLY A 61 -0.88 -13.21 -2.07
C GLY A 61 -1.26 -13.97 -0.79
N GLY A 62 -0.36 -14.00 0.21
CA GLY A 62 -0.54 -14.72 1.48
C GLY A 62 0.09 -16.11 1.55
N MET A 63 0.70 -16.60 0.46
CA MET A 63 1.45 -17.87 0.49
C MET A 63 2.84 -17.65 1.06
N THR A 64 3.05 -17.88 2.35
CA THR A 64 4.40 -17.92 2.92
C THR A 64 5.21 -18.97 2.16
N TYR A 65 6.30 -18.57 1.51
CA TYR A 65 7.28 -19.48 0.93
C TYR A 65 8.06 -20.16 2.08
N TYR A 66 7.39 -20.96 2.90
CA TYR A 66 7.95 -21.64 4.07
C TYR A 66 8.49 -23.03 3.71
N GLY A 67 9.20 -23.17 2.60
CA GLY A 67 9.73 -24.48 2.27
C GLY A 67 10.46 -24.53 0.95
N ARG A 68 11.79 -24.43 1.03
CA ARG A 68 12.76 -25.38 0.46
C ARG A 68 14.16 -24.77 0.54
N MET A 69 14.82 -24.98 1.67
CA MET A 69 16.27 -25.18 1.78
C MET A 69 16.47 -26.32 2.77
#